data_AF-A0AA88U997-F1
#
_entry.id   AF-A0AA88U997-F1
#
_cell.length_a   1.000
_cell.length_b   1.000
_cell.length_c   1.000
_cell.angle_alpha   90.00
_cell.angle_beta   90.00
_cell.angle_gamma   90.00
#
_symmetry.space_group_name_H-M   'P 1'
#
loop_
_entity.id
_entity.type
_entity.pdbx_description
1 polymer ?
#
loop_
_entity_poly.entity_id
_entity_poly.type
_entity_poly.pdbx_seq_one_letter_code
_entity_poly.pdbx_strand_id
1 'polypeptide(L)'
;AISSTTRHKDIHSQSCFICYISLSFLRMMSQGRGSAVAALMVMSLLVLLHCEVAEAATYTVGGAGGWTLNVVNWPKGKRFRAGDILQYGSDSNAVGLKSIANGAKPASIYIPKELQFKYDPSLHNVVGVGKVGYSTCKTLRGAKVYQTGNERIRLVKGQNFFVCNFPGHCESGMKIAVTAV
;
A
#
# COMPACT_ATOMS: atom_id res chain seq x y z
N ALA A 1 -26.90 -1.28 -22.48
CA ALA A 1 -26.59 -1.07 -21.05
C ALA A 1 -25.88 -2.30 -20.53
N ILE A 2 -24.58 -2.23 -20.23
CA ILE A 2 -23.84 -3.33 -19.60
C ILE A 2 -23.16 -2.75 -18.37
N SER A 3 -23.71 -3.12 -17.22
CA SER A 3 -23.25 -2.79 -15.88
C SER A 3 -21.98 -3.59 -15.58
N SER A 4 -20.85 -2.91 -15.39
CA SER A 4 -19.59 -3.50 -14.97
C SER A 4 -19.42 -3.31 -13.46
N THR A 5 -19.94 -4.26 -12.68
CA THR A 5 -19.64 -4.41 -11.25
C THR A 5 -18.20 -4.89 -11.10
N THR A 6 -17.30 -3.95 -10.83
CA THR A 6 -15.89 -4.25 -10.53
C THR A 6 -15.83 -5.00 -9.20
N ARG A 7 -15.32 -6.24 -9.26
CA ARG A 7 -15.02 -7.10 -8.11
C ARG A 7 -14.11 -6.37 -7.12
N HIS A 8 -14.68 -6.04 -5.97
CA HIS A 8 -14.00 -5.69 -4.75
C HIS A 8 -13.31 -6.96 -4.20
N LYS A 9 -12.08 -7.23 -4.64
CA LYS A 9 -11.18 -8.17 -3.98
C LYS A 9 -10.07 -7.35 -3.32
N ASP A 10 -9.67 -7.79 -2.13
CA ASP A 10 -8.51 -7.35 -1.35
C ASP A 10 -8.74 -6.38 -0.17
N ILE A 11 -9.90 -6.47 0.49
CA ILE A 11 -10.03 -6.09 1.92
C ILE A 11 -10.40 -7.28 2.81
N HIS A 12 -10.81 -8.41 2.23
CA HIS A 12 -11.34 -9.55 3.00
C HIS A 12 -10.31 -10.48 3.66
N SER A 13 -9.00 -10.34 3.39
CA SER A 13 -8.03 -11.31 3.90
C SER A 13 -7.72 -11.12 5.40
N GLN A 14 -7.66 -9.88 5.90
CA GLN A 14 -7.39 -9.63 7.32
C GLN A 14 -8.63 -9.81 8.20
N SER A 15 -9.82 -9.47 7.70
CA SER A 15 -11.08 -9.74 8.39
C SER A 15 -11.42 -11.24 8.47
N CYS A 16 -10.98 -12.05 7.49
CA CYS A 16 -11.23 -13.50 7.49
C CYS A 16 -10.46 -14.23 8.60
N PHE A 17 -9.20 -13.86 8.88
CA PHE A 17 -8.39 -14.54 9.90
C PHE A 17 -8.93 -14.32 11.32
N ILE A 18 -9.34 -13.09 11.64
CA ILE A 18 -9.95 -12.75 12.94
C ILE A 18 -11.32 -13.46 13.07
N CYS A 19 -12.11 -13.53 12.00
CA CYS A 19 -13.41 -14.18 12.00
C CYS A 19 -13.31 -15.72 12.11
N TYR A 20 -12.32 -16.34 11.48
CA TYR A 20 -12.07 -17.80 11.56
C TYR A 20 -11.66 -18.24 12.97
N ILE A 21 -10.85 -17.42 13.64
CA ILE A 21 -10.47 -17.62 15.04
C ILE A 21 -11.72 -17.46 15.92
N SER A 22 -12.50 -16.37 15.81
CA SER A 22 -13.74 -16.20 16.59
C SER A 22 -14.75 -17.35 16.43
N LEU A 23 -14.94 -17.88 15.22
CA LEU A 23 -15.87 -18.99 14.95
C LEU A 23 -15.37 -20.33 15.51
N SER A 24 -14.05 -20.56 15.50
CA SER A 24 -13.43 -21.74 16.09
C SER A 24 -13.49 -21.69 17.63
N PHE A 25 -13.36 -20.50 18.21
CA PHE A 25 -13.51 -20.26 19.65
C PHE A 25 -14.96 -20.44 20.14
N LEU A 26 -15.97 -20.01 19.36
CA LEU A 26 -17.38 -20.22 19.72
C LEU A 26 -17.75 -21.71 19.82
N ARG A 27 -17.18 -22.56 18.95
CA ARG A 27 -17.37 -24.01 18.99
C ARG A 27 -16.68 -24.68 20.18
N MET A 28 -15.63 -24.07 20.72
CA MET A 28 -14.86 -24.62 21.84
C MET A 28 -15.45 -24.24 23.22
N MET A 29 -16.20 -23.14 23.31
CA MET A 29 -16.91 -22.74 24.54
C MET A 29 -18.13 -23.61 24.86
N SER A 30 -18.61 -24.45 23.92
CA SER A 30 -19.79 -25.30 24.14
C SER A 30 -19.48 -26.62 24.86
N GLN A 31 -18.21 -26.92 25.17
CA GLN A 31 -17.79 -28.13 25.85
C GLN A 31 -16.74 -27.82 26.93
N GLY A 32 -17.14 -27.76 28.20
CA GLY A 32 -16.24 -28.17 29.29
C GLY A 32 -16.04 -27.19 30.44
N ARG A 33 -16.03 -27.78 31.63
CA ARG A 33 -16.04 -27.21 32.98
C ARG A 33 -14.62 -26.84 33.45
N GLY A 34 -14.50 -25.74 34.19
CA GLY A 34 -13.39 -25.47 35.12
C GLY A 34 -12.11 -24.88 34.52
N SER A 35 -11.34 -24.19 35.38
CA SER A 35 -10.13 -23.36 35.20
C SER A 35 -9.26 -23.41 33.93
N ALA A 36 -9.23 -24.50 33.17
CA ALA A 36 -8.54 -24.61 31.89
C ALA A 36 -9.09 -23.63 30.83
N VAL A 37 -10.40 -23.34 30.87
CA VAL A 37 -11.02 -22.37 29.96
C VAL A 37 -10.50 -20.96 30.24
N ALA A 38 -10.32 -20.58 31.51
CA ALA A 38 -9.76 -19.29 31.87
C ALA A 38 -8.29 -19.16 31.41
N ALA A 39 -7.48 -20.22 31.57
CA ALA A 39 -6.10 -20.24 31.11
C ALA A 39 -5.99 -20.14 29.57
N LEU A 40 -6.83 -20.84 28.82
CA LEU A 40 -6.89 -20.76 27.35
C LEU A 40 -7.39 -19.39 26.87
N MET A 41 -8.31 -18.76 27.61
CA MET A 41 -8.76 -17.39 27.32
C MET A 41 -7.64 -16.37 27.56
N VAL A 42 -6.88 -16.50 28.65
CA VAL A 42 -5.73 -15.62 28.93
C VAL A 42 -4.62 -15.84 27.89
N MET A 43 -4.31 -17.09 27.51
CA MET A 43 -3.34 -17.38 26.46
C MET A 43 -3.79 -16.86 25.09
N SER A 44 -5.09 -16.96 24.77
CA SER A 44 -5.67 -16.36 23.56
C SER A 44 -5.60 -14.83 23.59
N LEU A 45 -5.89 -14.20 24.74
CA LEU A 45 -5.74 -12.75 24.93
C LEU A 45 -4.29 -12.29 24.77
N LEU A 46 -3.35 -13.08 25.28
CA LEU A 46 -1.90 -12.86 25.13
C LEU A 46 -1.47 -13.05 23.67
N VAL A 47 -2.01 -14.03 22.93
CA VAL A 47 -1.75 -14.22 21.49
C VAL A 47 -2.31 -13.06 20.66
N LEU A 48 -3.48 -12.52 21.01
CA LEU A 48 -4.03 -11.30 20.40
C LEU A 48 -3.17 -10.06 20.70
N LEU A 49 -2.52 -10.00 21.88
CA LEU A 49 -1.54 -8.95 22.23
C LEU A 49 -0.26 -9.01 21.38
N HIS A 50 0.06 -10.16 20.77
CA HIS A 50 1.19 -10.33 19.85
C HIS A 50 0.79 -10.19 18.37
N CYS A 51 -0.43 -9.71 18.08
CA CYS A 51 -0.82 -9.35 16.73
C CYS A 51 -0.09 -8.04 16.35
N GLU A 52 1.21 -8.13 16.04
CA GLU A 52 1.84 -7.12 15.20
C GLU A 52 1.12 -7.19 13.85
N VAL A 53 0.11 -6.34 13.70
CA VAL A 53 -0.46 -6.04 12.39
C VAL A 53 0.75 -5.60 11.56
N ALA A 54 1.16 -6.43 10.60
CA ALA A 54 2.17 -6.08 9.63
C ALA A 54 1.57 -5.00 8.73
N GLU A 55 1.45 -3.77 9.24
CA GLU A 55 1.06 -2.62 8.44
C GLU A 55 2.17 -2.44 7.41
N ALA A 56 1.83 -2.60 6.13
CA ALA A 56 2.72 -2.20 5.06
C ALA A 56 3.06 -0.71 5.25
N ALA A 57 4.32 -0.38 5.56
CA ALA A 57 4.69 1.03 5.57
C ALA A 57 4.41 1.61 4.19
N THR A 58 3.85 2.80 4.24
CA THR A 58 3.57 3.64 3.10
C THR A 58 4.46 4.87 3.18
N TYR A 59 4.78 5.44 2.02
CA TYR A 59 5.18 6.82 1.98
C TYR A 59 3.95 7.69 1.80
N THR A 60 3.62 8.50 2.81
CA THR A 60 2.62 9.56 2.64
C THR A 60 3.20 10.65 1.75
N VAL A 61 2.63 10.79 0.55
CA VAL A 61 3.04 11.81 -0.41
C VAL A 61 2.81 13.19 0.20
N GLY A 62 3.83 14.05 0.17
CA GLY A 62 3.80 15.36 0.81
C GLY A 62 3.94 15.35 2.35
N GLY A 63 4.04 14.18 2.99
CA GLY A 63 4.15 14.07 4.44
C GLY A 63 2.91 14.63 5.15
N ALA A 64 3.11 15.50 6.14
CA ALA A 64 2.02 16.13 6.89
C ALA A 64 1.11 17.03 6.04
N GLY A 65 1.64 17.62 4.96
CA GLY A 65 0.88 18.46 4.04
C GLY A 65 0.00 17.67 3.06
N GLY A 66 0.22 16.36 2.94
CA GLY A 66 -0.54 15.49 2.04
C GLY A 66 -0.35 15.78 0.56
N TRP A 67 -1.28 15.28 -0.24
CA TRP A 67 -1.31 15.50 -1.68
C TRP A 67 -1.89 16.88 -1.99
N THR A 68 -1.00 17.84 -2.29
CA THR A 68 -1.33 19.26 -2.48
C THR A 68 -0.45 19.88 -3.59
N LEU A 69 -0.68 21.17 -3.89
CA LEU A 69 0.09 21.93 -4.87
C LEU A 69 1.59 21.98 -4.51
N ASN A 70 2.46 22.20 -5.50
CA ASN A 70 3.91 22.29 -5.33
C ASN A 70 4.61 21.07 -4.68
N VAL A 71 3.97 19.90 -4.66
CA VAL A 71 4.53 18.66 -4.09
C VAL A 71 5.58 17.98 -4.97
N VAL A 72 5.86 18.53 -6.16
CA VAL A 72 6.74 17.95 -7.19
C VAL A 72 8.14 17.53 -6.72
N ASN A 73 8.71 18.25 -5.74
CA ASN A 73 10.05 17.97 -5.23
C ASN A 73 10.06 16.97 -4.07
N TRP A 74 8.91 16.56 -3.54
CA TRP A 74 8.80 15.64 -2.39
C TRP A 74 9.54 14.30 -2.60
N PRO A 75 9.57 13.69 -3.80
CA PRO A 75 10.34 12.45 -4.02
C PRO A 75 11.86 12.57 -3.81
N LYS A 76 12.42 13.79 -3.84
CA LYS A 76 13.88 14.02 -3.79
C LYS A 76 14.48 13.41 -2.51
N GLY A 77 15.58 12.69 -2.68
CA GLY A 77 16.31 12.03 -1.58
C GLY A 77 15.65 10.75 -1.03
N LYS A 78 14.50 10.32 -1.58
CA LYS A 78 13.82 9.10 -1.16
C LYS A 78 14.22 7.92 -2.05
N ARG A 79 14.19 6.73 -1.46
CA ARG A 79 14.41 5.47 -2.16
C ARG A 79 13.11 4.70 -2.17
N PHE A 80 12.65 4.30 -3.35
CA PHE A 80 11.41 3.55 -3.52
C PHE A 80 11.73 2.13 -3.98
N ARG A 81 10.99 1.14 -3.51
CA ARG A 81 11.09 -0.25 -3.96
C ARG A 81 9.80 -0.69 -4.62
N ALA A 82 9.92 -1.51 -5.67
CA ALA A 82 8.76 -2.15 -6.29
C ALA A 82 8.14 -3.20 -5.35
N GLY A 83 6.88 -3.55 -5.59
CA GLY A 83 6.11 -4.47 -4.74
C GLY A 83 5.44 -5.63 -5.48
N ASP A 84 6.05 -6.14 -6.55
CA ASP A 84 5.42 -6.97 -7.59
C ASP A 84 4.87 -8.35 -7.14
N ILE A 85 3.86 -8.84 -7.88
CA ILE A 85 3.97 -10.10 -8.65
C ILE A 85 3.30 -9.91 -10.03
N LEU A 86 4.06 -10.12 -11.12
CA LEU A 86 3.71 -10.99 -12.26
C LEU A 86 5.00 -11.48 -12.95
N GLN A 87 5.07 -12.81 -13.13
CA GLN A 87 6.14 -13.60 -13.74
C GLN A 87 5.93 -13.68 -15.27
N TYR A 88 6.92 -13.27 -16.06
CA TYR A 88 7.17 -13.84 -17.39
C TYR A 88 8.62 -13.52 -17.83
N GLY A 89 9.35 -14.53 -18.29
CA GLY A 89 10.59 -14.37 -19.05
C GLY A 89 11.89 -14.57 -18.27
N SER A 90 12.55 -15.67 -18.59
CA SER A 90 13.83 -16.18 -18.11
C SER A 90 15.04 -15.27 -18.32
N ASP A 91 15.74 -14.90 -17.25
CA ASP A 91 17.16 -14.52 -17.31
C ASP A 91 17.91 -15.16 -16.14
N SER A 92 18.58 -16.26 -16.45
CA SER A 92 19.60 -16.90 -15.61
C SER A 92 20.82 -15.99 -15.49
N ASN A 93 20.95 -15.26 -14.38
CA ASN A 93 22.20 -14.94 -13.65
C ASN A 93 22.04 -13.65 -12.84
N ALA A 94 21.72 -13.79 -11.55
CA ALA A 94 22.05 -12.81 -10.54
C ALA A 94 22.78 -13.52 -9.39
N VAL A 95 24.11 -13.53 -9.49
CA VAL A 95 25.02 -13.91 -8.40
C VAL A 95 25.08 -12.73 -7.40
N GLY A 96 24.91 -13.03 -6.11
CA GLY A 96 25.22 -12.16 -4.97
C GLY A 96 23.96 -11.66 -4.23
N LEU A 97 23.70 -12.02 -2.96
CA LEU A 97 24.61 -12.00 -1.83
C LEU A 97 24.25 -13.06 -0.76
N LYS A 98 25.33 -13.53 -0.13
CA LYS A 98 25.39 -14.47 1.00
C LYS A 98 24.81 -13.89 2.30
N SER A 99 24.44 -14.81 3.18
CA SER A 99 23.98 -14.66 4.57
C SER A 99 24.62 -13.51 5.37
N ILE A 100 23.80 -12.87 6.22
CA ILE A 100 24.26 -12.32 7.51
C ILE A 100 23.36 -12.90 8.61
N ALA A 101 23.91 -13.86 9.33
CA ALA A 101 23.55 -14.18 10.70
C ALA A 101 24.04 -13.06 11.64
N ASN A 102 23.42 -12.97 12.82
CA ASN A 102 23.67 -12.01 13.92
C ASN A 102 22.89 -10.69 13.84
N GLY A 103 21.63 -10.73 14.27
CA GLY A 103 21.14 -9.92 15.39
C GLY A 103 21.14 -8.39 15.33
N ALA A 104 21.60 -7.77 14.25
CA ALA A 104 21.50 -6.33 14.03
C ALA A 104 20.75 -6.11 12.71
N LYS A 105 19.50 -5.64 12.79
CA LYS A 105 18.73 -5.21 11.62
C LYS A 105 19.43 -3.97 11.04
N PRO A 106 20.08 -4.03 9.86
CA PRO A 106 20.67 -2.82 9.26
C PRO A 106 19.57 -1.79 8.99
N ALA A 107 19.87 -0.51 9.13
CA ALA A 107 18.98 0.65 8.91
C ALA A 107 18.42 0.80 7.47
N SER A 108 18.41 -0.28 6.68
CA SER A 108 17.84 -0.44 5.34
C SER A 108 16.50 -1.22 5.34
N ILE A 109 15.95 -1.52 6.52
CA ILE A 109 15.03 -2.66 6.70
C ILE A 109 13.54 -2.41 6.44
N TYR A 110 13.12 -1.17 6.20
CA TYR A 110 11.74 -0.93 5.81
C TYR A 110 11.60 0.20 4.81
N ILE A 111 11.71 -0.14 3.52
CA ILE A 111 11.36 0.79 2.43
C ILE A 111 9.89 0.52 2.05
N PRO A 112 8.99 1.51 2.21
CA PRO A 112 7.63 1.43 1.74
C PRO A 112 7.53 1.04 0.26
N LYS A 113 6.62 0.11 -0.04
CA LYS A 113 6.31 -0.33 -1.42
C LYS A 113 5.08 0.37 -2.00
N GLU A 114 4.41 1.16 -1.17
CA GLU A 114 3.15 1.84 -1.47
C GLU A 114 3.29 3.34 -1.20
N LEU A 115 2.69 4.14 -2.08
CA LEU A 115 2.46 5.56 -1.85
C LEU A 115 1.05 5.75 -1.32
N GLN A 116 0.94 6.47 -0.21
CA GLN A 116 -0.36 6.92 0.30
C GLN A 116 -0.59 8.37 -0.10
N PHE A 117 -1.69 8.61 -0.83
CA PHE A 117 -2.16 9.94 -1.20
C PHE A 117 -3.32 10.31 -0.29
N LYS A 118 -3.15 11.35 0.53
CA LYS A 118 -4.22 11.90 1.38
C LYS A 118 -4.59 13.30 0.89
N TYR A 119 -5.88 13.54 0.65
CA TYR A 119 -6.40 14.80 0.13
C TYR A 119 -7.91 14.93 0.35
N ASP A 120 -8.45 16.14 0.20
CA ASP A 120 -9.90 16.34 0.08
C ASP A 120 -10.34 15.94 -1.34
N PRO A 121 -11.19 14.89 -1.49
CA PRO A 121 -11.62 14.42 -2.81
C PRO A 121 -12.49 15.43 -3.57
N SER A 122 -13.02 16.46 -2.89
CA SER A 122 -13.77 17.56 -3.51
C SER A 122 -12.86 18.54 -4.24
N LEU A 123 -11.59 18.63 -3.84
CA LEU A 123 -10.61 19.58 -4.36
C LEU A 123 -9.55 18.91 -5.24
N HIS A 124 -9.28 17.63 -5.01
CA HIS A 124 -8.13 16.94 -5.57
C HIS A 124 -8.47 15.51 -5.97
N ASN A 125 -7.63 14.96 -6.84
CA ASN A 125 -7.66 13.55 -7.22
C ASN A 125 -6.24 13.06 -7.55
N VAL A 126 -6.12 11.76 -7.80
CA VAL A 126 -4.88 11.14 -8.27
C VAL A 126 -5.16 10.40 -9.58
N VAL A 127 -4.28 10.58 -10.56
CA VAL A 127 -4.29 9.84 -11.82
C VAL A 127 -2.89 9.32 -12.11
N GLY A 128 -2.77 8.01 -12.33
CA GLY A 128 -1.55 7.40 -12.83
C GLY A 128 -1.38 7.69 -14.33
N VAL A 129 -0.22 8.19 -14.73
CA VAL A 129 0.07 8.57 -16.13
C VAL A 129 1.40 8.00 -16.62
N GLY A 130 1.64 8.08 -17.92
CA GLY A 130 2.97 7.88 -18.49
C GLY A 130 3.82 9.16 -18.47
N LYS A 131 5.08 9.05 -18.88
CA LYS A 131 6.04 10.17 -18.93
C LYS A 131 5.53 11.38 -19.70
N VAL A 132 4.89 11.16 -20.86
CA VAL A 132 4.30 12.24 -21.68
C VAL A 132 3.13 12.90 -20.97
N GLY A 133 2.25 12.13 -20.33
CA GLY A 133 1.12 12.67 -19.57
C GLY A 133 1.59 13.52 -18.38
N TYR A 134 2.66 13.10 -17.72
CA TYR A 134 3.30 13.84 -16.63
C TYR A 134 3.93 15.17 -17.08
N SER A 135 4.63 15.17 -18.22
CA SER A 135 5.29 16.37 -18.75
C SER A 135 4.27 17.37 -19.32
N THR A 136 3.20 16.87 -19.94
CA THR A 136 2.18 17.71 -20.60
C THR A 136 0.97 18.02 -19.73
N CYS A 137 0.88 17.44 -18.52
CA CYS A 137 -0.30 17.51 -17.67
C CYS A 137 -1.60 17.02 -18.33
N LYS A 138 -1.47 16.05 -19.24
CA LYS A 138 -2.62 15.44 -19.95
C LYS A 138 -2.84 14.02 -19.49
N THR A 139 -4.07 13.73 -19.11
CA THR A 139 -4.52 12.36 -18.79
C THR A 139 -5.19 11.72 -20.00
N LEU A 140 -4.92 10.43 -20.23
CA LEU A 140 -5.58 9.67 -21.30
C LEU A 140 -7.09 9.58 -21.06
N ARG A 141 -7.89 9.53 -22.15
CA ARG A 141 -9.33 9.25 -22.03
C ARG A 141 -9.52 7.86 -21.42
N GLY A 142 -10.35 7.76 -20.39
CA GLY A 142 -10.57 6.51 -19.66
C GLY A 142 -9.45 6.13 -18.67
N ALA A 143 -8.49 7.02 -18.41
CA ALA A 143 -7.53 6.80 -17.34
C ALA A 143 -8.26 6.60 -16.00
N LYS A 144 -7.76 5.68 -15.19
CA LYS A 144 -8.31 5.44 -13.85
C LYS A 144 -8.05 6.66 -12.97
N VAL A 145 -9.13 7.27 -12.48
CA VAL A 145 -9.10 8.40 -11.57
C VAL A 145 -9.45 7.92 -10.16
N TYR A 146 -8.63 8.30 -9.19
CA TYR A 146 -8.77 7.98 -7.79
C TYR A 146 -9.36 9.20 -7.05
N GLN A 147 -10.44 9.03 -6.28
CA GLN A 147 -11.24 10.13 -5.69
C GLN A 147 -11.80 9.80 -4.29
N THR A 148 -11.19 8.89 -3.53
CA THR A 148 -11.60 8.58 -2.16
C THR A 148 -10.98 9.55 -1.14
N GLY A 149 -9.89 10.23 -1.50
CA GLY A 149 -9.14 11.12 -0.60
C GLY A 149 -8.12 10.40 0.27
N ASN A 150 -8.01 9.07 0.13
CA ASN A 150 -7.02 8.25 0.81
C ASN A 150 -6.72 7.00 -0.02
N GLU A 151 -5.78 7.12 -0.95
CA GLU A 151 -5.39 6.04 -1.85
C GLU A 151 -4.01 5.51 -1.54
N ARG A 152 -3.93 4.19 -1.40
CA ARG A 152 -2.67 3.46 -1.32
C ARG A 152 -2.39 2.82 -2.67
N ILE A 153 -1.33 3.27 -3.34
CA ILE A 153 -0.96 2.80 -4.68
C ILE A 153 0.39 2.11 -4.61
N ARG A 154 0.45 0.86 -5.05
CA ARG A 154 1.68 0.08 -5.18
C ARG A 154 2.52 0.59 -6.35
N LEU A 155 3.83 0.65 -6.14
CA LEU A 155 4.78 1.01 -7.17
C LEU A 155 5.15 -0.19 -8.03
N VAL A 156 5.10 0.00 -9.35
CA VAL A 156 5.71 -0.95 -10.29
C VAL A 156 7.20 -0.66 -10.43
N LYS A 157 8.01 -1.66 -10.74
CA LYS A 157 9.43 -1.46 -11.03
C LYS A 157 9.63 -0.43 -12.14
N GLY A 158 10.59 0.47 -11.96
CA GLY A 158 10.87 1.56 -12.88
C GLY A 158 10.10 2.84 -12.57
N GLN A 159 9.76 3.61 -13.61
CA GLN A 159 9.18 4.95 -13.46
C GLN A 159 7.66 4.88 -13.25
N ASN A 160 7.19 5.53 -12.19
CA ASN A 160 5.77 5.72 -11.89
C ASN A 160 5.49 7.22 -11.86
N PHE A 161 4.41 7.66 -12.51
CA PHE A 161 4.05 9.07 -12.58
C PHE A 161 2.60 9.28 -12.12
N PHE A 162 2.39 10.29 -11.29
CA PHE A 162 1.08 10.63 -10.74
C PHE A 162 0.84 12.13 -10.87
N VAL A 163 -0.39 12.50 -11.20
CA VAL A 163 -0.83 13.91 -11.34
C VAL A 163 -2.21 14.08 -10.70
N CYS A 164 -2.54 15.31 -10.32
CA CYS A 164 -3.93 15.72 -10.15
C CYS A 164 -4.38 16.38 -11.46
N ASN A 165 -5.51 15.94 -12.01
CA ASN A 165 -6.01 16.48 -13.28
C ASN A 165 -7.15 17.51 -13.12
N PHE A 166 -7.36 18.02 -11.90
CA PHE A 166 -8.16 19.21 -11.69
C PHE A 166 -7.51 20.39 -12.45
N PRO A 167 -8.31 21.27 -13.10
CA PRO A 167 -7.79 22.35 -13.93
C PRO A 167 -6.72 23.18 -13.22
N GLY A 168 -5.52 23.26 -13.80
CA GLY A 168 -4.39 24.07 -13.31
C GLY A 168 -3.58 23.45 -12.17
N HIS A 169 -4.00 22.32 -11.58
CA HIS A 169 -3.30 21.73 -10.43
C HIS A 169 -1.98 21.07 -10.83
N CYS A 170 -1.97 20.31 -11.93
CA CYS A 170 -0.77 19.65 -12.42
C CYS A 170 0.32 20.67 -12.84
N GLU A 171 -0.09 21.73 -13.53
CA GLU A 171 0.76 22.85 -13.95
C GLU A 171 1.33 23.58 -12.73
N SER A 172 0.54 23.69 -11.65
CA SER A 172 0.93 24.23 -10.34
C SER A 172 1.72 23.23 -9.47
N GLY A 173 2.34 22.22 -10.09
CA GLY A 173 3.25 21.30 -9.42
C GLY A 173 2.59 20.20 -8.60
N MET A 174 1.28 19.95 -8.75
CA MET A 174 0.58 18.82 -8.14
C MET A 174 0.78 17.52 -8.94
N LYS A 175 2.05 17.10 -9.01
CA LYS A 175 2.49 15.94 -9.76
C LYS A 175 3.77 15.37 -9.16
N ILE A 176 3.94 14.05 -9.14
CA ILE A 176 5.19 13.40 -8.72
C ILE A 176 5.65 12.35 -9.73
N ALA A 177 6.96 12.23 -9.85
CA ALA A 177 7.63 11.15 -10.57
C ALA A 177 8.50 10.39 -9.57
N VAL A 178 8.32 9.07 -9.48
CA VAL A 178 9.12 8.21 -8.62
C VAL A 178 9.73 7.09 -9.45
N THR A 179 10.96 6.72 -9.12
CA THR A 179 11.62 5.54 -9.70
C THR A 179 11.77 4.49 -8.62
N ALA A 180 11.13 3.34 -8.80
CA ALA A 180 11.18 2.21 -7.89
C ALA A 180 12.19 1.18 -8.40
N VAL A 181 13.09 0.73 -7.50
CA VAL A 181 14.11 -0.30 -7.78
C VAL A 181 13.74 -1.67 -7.26
#